data_AF-A0A9X7ATW3-F1
#
_entry.id   AF-A0A9X7ATW3-F1
#
_cell.length_a   1.000
_cell.length_b   1.000
_cell.length_c   1.000
_cell.angle_alpha   90.00
_cell.angle_beta   90.00
_cell.angle_gamma   90.00
#
_symmetry.space_group_name_H-M   'P 1'
#
loop_
_entity.id
_entity.type
_entity.pdbx_description
1 polymer ?
#
loop_
_entity_poly.entity_id
_entity_poly.type
_entity_poly.pdbx_seq_one_letter_code
_entity_poly.pdbx_strand_id
1 'polypeptide(L)' 'WLELGIDVKAEEEAKRTSLVQQVMAIAQEHMEAQKKIQEFEWKANVKIENFTIKLLETALDRLQVFK' A
#
# COMPACT_ATOMS: atom_id res chain seq x y z
N TRP A 1 -9.24 -5.09 -30.25
CA TRP A 1 -8.08 -4.33 -29.74
C TRP A 1 -8.44 -3.19 -28.76
N LEU A 2 -9.68 -3.12 -28.23
CA LEU A 2 -10.03 -2.12 -27.19
C LEU A 2 -10.29 -2.73 -25.79
N GLU A 3 -10.39 -4.05 -25.67
CA GLU A 3 -10.84 -4.69 -24.42
C GLU A 3 -9.71 -4.93 -23.41
N LEU A 4 -8.45 -5.04 -23.84
CA LEU A 4 -7.33 -5.30 -22.91
C LEU A 4 -6.87 -4.08 -22.10
N GLY A 5 -7.19 -2.85 -22.53
CA GLY A 5 -6.71 -1.64 -21.86
C GLY A 5 -7.51 -1.22 -20.62
N ILE A 6 -8.74 -1.71 -20.49
CA ILE A 6 -9.64 -1.40 -19.36
C ILE A 6 -9.36 -2.39 -18.22
N ASP A 7 -9.22 -3.69 -18.53
CA ASP A 7 -8.88 -4.72 -17.55
C ASP A 7 -7.56 -4.45 -16.84
N VAL A 8 -6.52 -4.01 -17.55
CA VAL A 8 -5.20 -3.73 -16.95
C VAL A 8 -5.29 -2.63 -15.89
N LYS A 9 -6.04 -1.56 -16.15
CA LYS A 9 -6.20 -0.47 -15.17
C LYS A 9 -7.01 -0.89 -13.95
N ALA A 10 -8.06 -1.68 -14.16
CA ALA A 10 -8.86 -2.22 -13.08
C ALA A 10 -8.05 -3.19 -12.21
N GLU A 11 -7.20 -4.01 -12.82
CA GLU A 11 -6.31 -4.93 -12.11
C GLU A 11 -5.23 -4.20 -11.31
N GLU A 12 -4.62 -3.15 -11.88
CA GLU A 12 -3.66 -2.32 -11.16
C GLU A 12 -4.30 -1.59 -9.97
N GLU A 13 -5.52 -1.08 -10.13
CA GLU A 13 -6.26 -0.44 -9.03
C GLU A 13 -6.68 -1.45 -7.96
N ALA A 14 -7.10 -2.65 -8.35
CA ALA A 14 -7.38 -3.74 -7.43
C ALA A 14 -6.11 -4.14 -6.64
N LYS A 15 -4.97 -4.25 -7.31
CA LYS A 15 -3.68 -4.54 -6.67
C LYS A 15 -3.31 -3.45 -5.68
N ARG A 16 -3.42 -2.18 -6.06
CA ARG A 16 -3.18 -1.03 -5.17
C ARG A 16 -4.05 -1.11 -3.93
N THR A 17 -5.36 -1.30 -4.12
CA THR A 17 -6.34 -1.37 -3.03
C THR A 17 -6.03 -2.52 -2.07
N SER A 18 -5.71 -3.70 -2.62
CA SER A 18 -5.32 -4.87 -1.82
C SER A 18 -4.05 -4.62 -1.01
N LEU A 19 -3.04 -3.96 -1.58
CA LEU A 19 -1.82 -3.62 -0.86
C LEU A 19 -2.08 -2.61 0.26
N VAL A 20 -2.90 -1.57 0.02
CA VAL A 20 -3.31 -0.63 1.07
C VAL A 20 -3.98 -1.37 2.23
N GLN A 21 -4.92 -2.27 1.92
CA GLN A 21 -5.61 -3.05 2.95
C GLN A 21 -4.66 -3.93 3.77
N GLN A 22 -3.72 -4.63 3.12
CA GLN A 22 -2.73 -5.46 3.82
C GLN A 22 -1.84 -4.63 4.74
N VAL A 23 -1.34 -3.50 4.26
CA VAL A 23 -0.51 -2.60 5.06
C VAL A 23 -1.30 -2.05 6.25
N MET A 24 -2.54 -1.62 6.02
CA MET A 24 -3.42 -1.11 7.09
C MET A 24 -3.79 -2.19 8.11
N ALA A 25 -3.97 -3.44 7.69
CA ALA A 25 -4.24 -4.56 8.59
C ALA A 25 -3.08 -4.75 9.58
N ILE A 26 -1.84 -4.85 9.06
CA ILE A 26 -0.64 -4.97 9.90
C ILE A 26 -0.49 -3.76 10.84
N ALA A 27 -0.82 -2.56 10.35
CA ALA A 27 -0.79 -1.34 11.15
C ALA A 27 -1.79 -1.35 12.32
N GLN A 28 -2.98 -1.91 12.10
CA GLN A 28 -4.01 -2.00 13.13
C GLN A 28 -3.64 -3.02 14.20
N GLU A 29 -2.94 -4.09 13.82
CA GLU A 29 -2.49 -5.14 14.74
C GLU A 29 -1.25 -4.71 15.54
N HIS A 30 -0.37 -3.88 14.97
CA HIS A 30 0.90 -3.49 15.58
C HIS A 30 1.07 -1.96 15.64
N MET A 31 1.13 -1.41 16.85
CA MET A 31 1.36 0.03 17.07
C MET A 31 2.69 0.52 16.47
N GLU A 32 3.72 -0.33 16.43
CA GLU A 32 5.00 -0.04 15.77
C GLU A 32 4.86 0.05 14.24
N ALA A 33 4.06 -0.83 13.64
CA ALA A 33 3.74 -0.78 12.22
C ALA A 33 2.97 0.52 11.88
N GLN A 34 2.02 0.92 12.73
CA GLN A 34 1.30 2.18 12.57
C GLN A 34 2.24 3.40 12.58
N LYS A 35 3.19 3.46 13.52
CA LYS A 35 4.20 4.53 13.56
C LYS A 35 5.06 4.57 12.31
N LYS A 36 5.48 3.41 11.81
CA LYS A 36 6.22 3.30 10.55
C LYS A 36 5.41 3.82 9.37
N ILE A 37 4.12 3.48 9.26
CA ILE A 37 3.27 4.03 8.20
C ILE A 37 3.23 5.56 8.27
N GLN A 38 3.01 6.12 9.46
CA GLN A 38 3.01 7.57 9.62
C GLN A 38 4.36 8.20 9.22
N GLU A 39 5.48 7.55 9.54
CA GLU A 39 6.79 7.98 9.05
C GLU A 39 6.90 7.90 7.52
N PHE A 40 6.38 6.86 6.89
CA PHE A 40 6.35 6.75 5.43
C PHE A 40 5.51 7.86 4.82
N GLU A 41 4.31 8.12 5.37
CA GLU A 41 3.43 9.19 4.89
C GLU A 41 4.09 10.56 5.01
N TRP A 42 4.78 10.80 6.14
CA TRP A 42 5.50 12.04 6.36
C TRP A 42 6.70 12.19 5.44
N LYS A 43 7.53 11.15 5.29
CA LYS A 43 8.73 11.16 4.42
C LYS A 43 8.36 11.31 2.94
N ALA A 44 7.30 10.64 2.51
CA ALA A 44 6.79 10.75 1.15
C ALA A 44 5.99 12.04 0.92
N ASN A 45 5.57 12.73 1.99
CA ASN A 45 4.62 13.83 1.96
C ASN A 45 3.32 13.47 1.21
N VAL A 46 2.89 12.23 1.34
CA VAL A 46 1.75 11.64 0.63
C VAL A 46 1.06 10.68 1.60
N LYS A 47 -0.27 10.60 1.56
CA LYS A 47 -1.01 9.62 2.36
C LYS A 47 -0.88 8.22 1.79
N ILE A 48 -0.98 7.18 2.64
CA ILE A 48 -0.87 5.79 2.19
C ILE A 48 -1.93 5.41 1.14
N GLU A 49 -3.10 6.05 1.21
CA GLU A 49 -4.19 5.92 0.22
C GLU A 49 -3.78 6.38 -1.19
N ASN A 50 -2.82 7.31 -1.28
CA ASN A 50 -2.28 7.87 -2.52
C ASN A 50 -0.91 7.29 -2.90
N PHE A 51 -0.44 6.27 -2.19
CA PHE A 51 0.82 5.62 -2.55
C PHE A 51 0.70 4.88 -3.88
N THR A 52 1.79 4.90 -4.64
CA THR A 52 1.95 4.04 -5.81
C THR A 52 2.13 2.60 -5.36
N ILE A 53 1.83 1.64 -6.24
CA ILE A 53 2.00 0.21 -5.98
C ILE A 53 3.41 -0.09 -5.44
N LYS A 54 4.46 0.52 -6.01
CA LYS A 54 5.84 0.35 -5.55
C LYS A 54 6.07 0.83 -4.12
N LEU A 55 5.49 1.97 -3.76
CA LEU A 55 5.59 2.51 -2.39
C LEU A 55 4.85 1.62 -1.40
N LEU A 56 3.68 1.10 -1.79
CA LEU A 56 2.91 0.16 -0.97
C LEU A 56 3.61 -1.18 -0.82
N GLU A 57 4.21 -1.73 -1.90
CA GLU A 57 5.02 -2.95 -1.83
C GLU A 57 6.23 -2.74 -0.92
N THR A 58 6.90 -1.59 -1.01
CA THR A 58 8.01 -1.24 -0.11
C THR A 58 7.55 -1.10 1.35
N ALA A 59 6.43 -0.42 1.59
CA ALA A 59 5.87 -0.30 2.93
C ALA A 59 5.49 -1.68 3.47
N LEU A 60 4.84 -2.52 2.67
CA LEU A 60 4.45 -3.88 3.03
C LEU A 60 5.67 -4.74 3.36
N ASP A 61 6.72 -4.74 2.54
CA ASP A 61 7.98 -5.44 2.82
C ASP A 61 8.58 -5.02 4.18
N ARG A 62 8.59 -3.71 4.46
CA ARG A 62 9.12 -3.14 5.72
C ARG A 62 8.23 -3.38 6.92
N LEU A 63 6.97 -3.74 6.70
CA LEU A 63 5.96 -4.02 7.71
C LEU A 63 5.71 -5.53 7.87
N GLN A 64 6.09 -6.36 6.90
CA GLN A 64 6.00 -7.83 7.00
C GLN A 64 6.79 -8.38 8.18
N VAL A 65 7.81 -7.66 8.67
CA VAL A 65 8.53 -8.01 9.89
C VAL A 65 7.66 -8.01 11.15
N PHE A 66 6.47 -7.40 11.10
CA PHE A 66 5.49 -7.40 12.18
C PHE A 66 4.38 -8.43 12.00
N LYS A 67 4.35 -9.17 10.88
CA LYS A 67 3.35 -10.21 10.62
C LYS A 67 3.62 -11.49 11.43
#